data_AF-A0AA36IAS8-F1
#
_entry.id   AF-A0AA36IAS8-F1
#
_cell.length_a   1.000
_cell.length_b   1.000
_cell.length_c   1.000
_cell.angle_alpha   90.00
_cell.angle_beta   90.00
_cell.angle_gamma   90.00
#
_symmetry.space_group_name_H-M   'P 1'
#
loop_
_entity.id
_entity.type
_entity.pdbx_description
1 polymer ?
#
loop_
_entity_poly.entity_id
_entity_poly.type
_entity_poly.pdbx_seq_one_letter_code
_entity_poly.pdbx_strand_id
1 'polypeptide(L)'
;MARAFVFGYLIPCGALDFQCHDPLFKAHWFGEYGSATVMDPNRVATMNSIPTVHKGLKLCPAYNLDASCCSAEFEKVQAQHYGYYQHHIFPSKLARVIEHHASVLAVANSSEFAAAPRRYREQFGLALERFGPVLQPKVHGDCWAAMLTYAAGMSCFACKPDWMMYVTPHCPPDCSEVLRVHIHPEDCEELWLRCERFGLAAKELRQALLDSLLAKQAKKPVEDLTMFEDQQALCSWLHDEVALHPLHQPTEAEKEASPRPETSRLLEEDILTNRFFRVMEEGRASGFDLRPNLGPSSIAWRSHVWILAAAWAAL
;
A
#
# COMPACT_ATOMS: atom_id res chain seq x y z
N MET A 1 52.29 21.22 -37.31
CA MET A 1 51.58 21.92 -36.22
C MET A 1 50.11 21.54 -36.30
N ALA A 2 49.67 20.56 -35.50
CA ALA A 2 48.27 20.13 -35.43
C ALA A 2 47.59 20.88 -34.28
N ARG A 3 46.51 21.61 -34.57
CA ARG A 3 45.70 22.30 -33.57
C ARG A 3 44.76 21.26 -32.93
N ALA A 4 45.01 20.94 -31.67
CA ALA A 4 44.07 20.19 -30.84
C ALA A 4 42.83 21.08 -30.58
N PHE A 5 41.70 20.72 -31.18
CA PHE A 5 40.40 21.28 -30.82
C PHE A 5 39.99 20.65 -29.49
N VAL A 6 40.14 21.39 -28.41
CA VAL A 6 39.54 21.07 -27.11
C VAL A 6 38.04 21.32 -27.26
N PHE A 7 37.27 20.28 -27.53
CA PHE A 7 35.82 20.31 -27.33
C PHE A 7 35.59 20.46 -25.83
N GLY A 8 35.37 21.70 -25.39
CA GLY A 8 34.82 21.96 -24.07
C GLY A 8 33.43 21.33 -24.02
N TYR A 9 33.33 20.17 -23.38
CA TYR A 9 32.06 19.60 -22.96
C TYR A 9 31.46 20.57 -21.95
N LEU A 10 30.65 21.52 -22.43
CA LEU A 10 29.65 22.19 -21.63
C LEU A 10 28.68 21.10 -21.18
N ILE A 11 28.92 20.53 -20.01
CA ILE A 11 27.93 19.71 -19.32
C ILE A 11 26.75 20.66 -19.08
N PRO A 12 25.59 20.44 -19.71
CA PRO A 12 24.45 21.31 -19.52
C PRO A 12 24.12 21.33 -18.01
N CYS A 13 24.13 22.53 -17.41
CA CYS A 13 23.82 22.74 -15.99
C CYS A 13 22.40 22.27 -15.59
N GLY A 14 21.60 21.70 -16.51
CA GLY A 14 20.33 21.05 -16.20
C GLY A 14 20.43 19.61 -15.69
N ALA A 15 21.63 18.99 -15.67
CA ALA A 15 21.75 17.56 -15.33
C ALA A 15 21.53 17.21 -13.84
N LEU A 16 21.66 18.17 -12.92
CA LEU A 16 21.45 17.94 -11.47
C LEU A 16 20.00 18.08 -11.03
N ASP A 17 19.12 18.59 -11.90
CA ASP A 17 17.72 18.87 -11.54
C ASP A 17 16.93 17.55 -11.33
N PHE A 18 17.27 16.47 -12.03
CA PHE A 18 16.43 15.26 -12.05
C PHE A 18 16.48 14.39 -10.79
N GLN A 19 17.51 14.54 -9.94
CA GLN A 19 17.75 13.61 -8.83
C GLN A 19 16.65 13.66 -7.76
N CYS A 20 16.05 14.84 -7.54
CA CYS A 20 14.97 15.04 -6.56
C CYS A 20 13.60 15.29 -7.20
N HIS A 21 13.48 15.05 -8.51
CA HIS A 21 12.25 15.20 -9.28
C HIS A 21 11.70 13.83 -9.68
N ASP A 22 11.49 12.93 -8.70
CA ASP A 22 10.78 11.67 -8.91
C ASP A 22 9.28 11.93 -9.14
N PRO A 23 8.70 11.56 -10.32
CA PRO A 23 7.31 11.83 -10.66
C PRO A 23 6.29 11.32 -9.64
N LEU A 24 6.63 10.27 -8.88
CA LEU A 24 5.78 9.75 -7.80
C LEU A 24 5.52 10.78 -6.69
N PHE A 25 6.39 11.77 -6.55
CA PHE A 25 6.35 12.80 -5.51
C PHE A 25 6.19 14.22 -6.07
N LYS A 26 5.66 14.35 -7.29
CA LYS A 26 5.56 15.61 -8.05
C LYS A 26 4.91 16.78 -7.29
N ALA A 27 3.97 16.49 -6.40
CA ALA A 27 3.30 17.51 -5.57
C ALA A 27 4.25 18.19 -4.56
N HIS A 28 5.41 17.60 -4.27
CA HIS A 28 6.33 18.02 -3.21
C HIS A 28 7.69 18.49 -3.72
N TRP A 29 7.91 18.46 -5.05
CA TRP A 29 9.12 18.97 -5.67
C TRP A 29 9.37 20.45 -5.34
N PHE A 30 10.64 20.81 -5.30
CA PHE A 30 11.05 22.20 -5.25
C PHE A 30 11.07 22.79 -6.65
N GLY A 31 9.96 23.42 -7.04
CA GLY A 31 9.80 24.08 -8.33
C GLY A 31 9.25 23.18 -9.45
N GLU A 32 9.39 23.64 -10.69
CA GLU A 32 9.00 22.88 -11.88
C GLU A 32 10.17 22.07 -12.43
N TYR A 33 9.87 20.94 -13.06
CA TYR A 33 10.86 20.09 -13.72
C TYR A 33 11.66 20.89 -14.77
N GLY A 34 12.99 20.88 -14.66
CA GLY A 34 13.88 21.66 -15.53
C GLY A 34 13.96 23.14 -15.16
N SER A 35 13.34 23.56 -14.06
CA SER A 35 13.39 24.91 -13.53
C SER A 35 13.32 24.93 -11.99
N ALA A 36 14.35 24.40 -11.34
CA ALA A 36 14.55 24.45 -9.88
C ALA A 36 14.45 25.85 -9.24
N THR A 37 14.35 26.92 -10.03
CA THR A 37 14.25 28.32 -9.57
C THR A 37 12.84 28.90 -9.65
N VAL A 38 11.89 28.23 -10.31
CA VAL A 38 10.51 28.71 -10.44
C VAL A 38 9.67 28.13 -9.31
N MET A 39 9.44 28.94 -8.27
CA MET A 39 8.51 28.58 -7.20
C MET A 39 7.07 28.71 -7.68
N ASP A 40 6.32 27.61 -7.66
CA ASP A 40 4.85 27.64 -7.75
C ASP A 40 4.30 28.10 -6.40
N PRO A 41 3.67 29.29 -6.29
CA PRO A 41 3.17 29.82 -5.03
C PRO A 41 2.08 28.95 -4.38
N ASN A 42 1.50 28.00 -5.12
CA ASN A 42 0.50 27.06 -4.62
C ASN A 42 1.09 25.71 -4.20
N ARG A 43 2.40 25.47 -4.40
CA ARG A 43 3.05 24.22 -3.96
C ARG A 43 3.82 24.44 -2.68
N VAL A 44 3.57 23.57 -1.71
CA VAL A 44 4.42 23.46 -0.53
C VAL A 44 5.60 22.56 -0.91
N ALA A 45 6.64 23.15 -1.48
CA ALA A 45 7.89 22.47 -1.75
C ALA A 45 8.49 21.99 -0.43
N THR A 46 8.30 20.71 -0.12
CA THR A 46 8.77 20.09 1.11
C THR A 46 10.03 19.26 0.86
N MET A 47 10.28 18.78 -0.36
CA MET A 47 11.53 18.12 -0.75
C MET A 47 12.63 19.14 -1.10
N ASN A 48 13.88 18.70 -1.07
CA ASN A 48 15.01 19.52 -1.53
C ASN A 48 15.01 19.57 -3.08
N SER A 49 15.49 20.67 -3.66
CA SER A 49 15.70 20.77 -5.12
C SER A 49 16.85 19.92 -5.62
N ILE A 50 17.85 19.69 -4.77
CA ILE A 50 19.03 18.89 -5.04
C ILE A 50 19.36 18.01 -3.83
N PRO A 51 20.05 16.87 -4.03
CA PRO A 51 20.44 16.00 -2.93
C PRO A 51 21.30 16.76 -1.91
N THR A 52 20.88 16.74 -0.65
CA THR A 52 21.53 17.46 0.45
C THR A 52 21.82 16.50 1.59
N VAL A 53 22.92 16.69 2.30
CA VAL A 53 23.29 15.86 3.45
C VAL A 53 22.52 16.31 4.68
N HIS A 54 21.75 15.40 5.27
CA HIS A 54 21.01 15.61 6.51
C HIS A 54 21.60 14.78 7.66
N LYS A 55 21.35 15.20 8.90
CA LYS A 55 21.80 14.47 10.12
C LYS A 55 20.65 14.14 11.08
N GLY A 56 19.43 14.54 10.73
CA GLY A 56 18.29 14.57 11.66
C GLY A 56 16.99 14.05 11.07
N LEU A 57 17.06 13.29 9.97
CA LEU A 57 15.90 12.57 9.46
C LEU A 57 15.52 11.49 10.47
N LYS A 58 14.26 11.49 10.91
CA LYS A 58 13.71 10.58 11.92
C LYS A 58 12.98 9.40 11.29
N LEU A 59 12.26 9.62 10.19
CA LEU A 59 11.47 8.61 9.50
C LEU A 59 12.30 7.84 8.47
N CYS A 60 13.23 8.50 7.79
CA CYS A 60 14.13 7.85 6.84
C CYS A 60 15.60 7.99 7.28
N PRO A 61 15.97 7.49 8.47
CA PRO A 61 17.29 7.71 9.05
C PRO A 61 18.42 7.03 8.27
N ALA A 62 18.11 6.03 7.43
CA ALA A 62 19.06 5.40 6.52
C ALA A 62 19.74 6.39 5.56
N TYR A 63 19.12 7.54 5.32
CA TYR A 63 19.64 8.61 4.47
C TYR A 63 20.34 9.73 5.25
N ASN A 64 20.53 9.56 6.57
CA ASN A 64 21.38 10.48 7.33
C ASN A 64 22.84 10.27 6.96
N LEU A 65 23.59 11.38 6.87
CA LEU A 65 25.00 11.44 6.46
C LEU A 65 25.25 11.19 4.96
N ASP A 66 24.21 10.86 4.20
CA ASP A 66 24.24 10.74 2.75
C ASP A 66 23.47 11.88 2.08
N ALA A 67 23.81 12.19 0.82
CA ALA A 67 23.09 13.19 0.05
C ALA A 67 21.73 12.62 -0.38
N SER A 68 20.63 13.23 0.08
CA SER A 68 19.26 12.76 -0.17
C SER A 68 18.30 13.90 -0.51
N CYS A 69 17.17 13.52 -1.11
CA CYS A 69 16.15 14.48 -1.56
C CYS A 69 15.13 14.84 -0.47
N CYS A 70 15.11 14.09 0.63
CA CYS A 70 14.22 14.33 1.75
C CYS A 70 14.68 15.50 2.64
N SER A 71 13.73 16.16 3.29
CA SER A 71 13.97 17.18 4.31
C SER A 71 13.16 16.86 5.56
N ALA A 72 13.48 17.50 6.69
CA ALA A 72 12.69 17.36 7.91
C ALA A 72 11.24 17.85 7.76
N GLU A 73 10.97 18.78 6.84
CA GLU A 73 9.60 19.22 6.53
C GLU A 73 8.85 18.17 5.70
N PHE A 74 9.54 17.49 4.79
CA PHE A 74 8.95 16.38 4.03
C PHE A 74 8.60 15.18 4.92
N GLU A 75 9.37 14.90 5.97
CA GLU A 75 9.02 13.83 6.92
C GLU A 75 7.64 14.04 7.57
N LYS A 76 7.19 15.29 7.73
CA LYS A 76 5.82 15.56 8.23
C LYS A 76 4.76 15.07 7.24
N VAL A 77 5.00 15.28 5.95
CA VAL A 77 4.15 14.78 4.86
C VAL A 77 4.17 13.25 4.86
N GLN A 78 5.36 12.65 4.86
CA GLN A 78 5.49 11.19 4.87
C GLN A 78 4.77 10.57 6.08
N ALA A 79 4.87 11.16 7.28
CA ALA A 79 4.14 10.70 8.47
C ALA A 79 2.61 10.76 8.27
N GLN A 80 2.10 11.83 7.66
CA GLN A 80 0.66 11.98 7.40
C GLN A 80 0.15 10.88 6.46
N HIS A 81 0.85 10.64 5.34
CA HIS A 81 0.46 9.64 4.36
C HIS A 81 0.68 8.21 4.86
N TYR A 82 1.76 7.94 5.59
CA TYR A 82 1.95 6.66 6.26
C TYR A 82 0.84 6.38 7.28
N GLY A 83 0.47 7.40 8.09
CA GLY A 83 -0.65 7.32 9.02
C GLY A 83 -1.97 6.98 8.32
N TYR A 84 -2.14 7.39 7.06
CA TYR A 84 -3.29 7.01 6.25
C TYR A 84 -3.36 5.50 5.97
N TYR A 85 -2.25 4.87 5.59
CA TYR A 85 -2.19 3.41 5.47
C TYR A 85 -2.41 2.70 6.82
N GLN A 86 -1.76 3.20 7.87
CA GLN A 86 -1.79 2.62 9.21
C GLN A 86 -3.18 2.69 9.87
N HIS A 87 -3.93 3.77 9.65
CA HIS A 87 -5.19 4.02 10.36
C HIS A 87 -6.44 3.87 9.49
N HIS A 88 -6.33 3.97 8.17
CA HIS A 88 -7.48 3.97 7.29
C HIS A 88 -7.48 2.79 6.32
N ILE A 89 -6.51 2.69 5.39
CA ILE A 89 -6.57 1.70 4.31
C ILE A 89 -6.66 0.28 4.88
N PHE A 90 -5.65 -0.15 5.62
CA PHE A 90 -5.61 -1.52 6.09
C PHE A 90 -6.71 -1.80 7.14
N PRO A 91 -6.91 -0.99 8.20
CA PRO A 91 -7.99 -1.23 9.15
C PRO A 91 -9.40 -1.26 8.54
N SER A 92 -9.66 -0.47 7.49
CA SER A 92 -10.99 -0.42 6.85
C SER A 92 -11.38 -1.75 6.20
N LYS A 93 -10.43 -2.51 5.65
CA LYS A 93 -10.71 -3.85 5.08
C LYS A 93 -11.28 -4.77 6.15
N LEU A 94 -10.65 -4.80 7.31
CA LEU A 94 -11.11 -5.63 8.43
C LEU A 94 -12.45 -5.14 9.00
N ALA A 95 -12.66 -3.83 9.08
CA ALA A 95 -13.94 -3.25 9.47
C ALA A 95 -15.07 -3.69 8.53
N ARG A 96 -14.84 -3.69 7.22
CA ARG A 96 -15.83 -4.18 6.23
C ARG A 96 -16.09 -5.68 6.35
N VAL A 97 -15.07 -6.50 6.67
CA VAL A 97 -15.28 -7.92 7.00
C VAL A 97 -16.16 -8.08 8.25
N ILE A 98 -15.95 -7.27 9.30
CA ILE A 98 -16.75 -7.28 10.53
C ILE A 98 -18.22 -6.88 10.24
N GLU A 99 -18.43 -5.82 9.46
CA GLU A 99 -19.77 -5.39 9.05
C GLU A 99 -20.49 -6.46 8.23
N HIS A 100 -19.77 -7.09 7.29
CA HIS A 100 -20.33 -8.18 6.49
C HIS A 100 -20.67 -9.39 7.37
N HIS A 101 -19.81 -9.77 8.32
CA HIS A 101 -20.08 -10.83 9.30
C HIS A 101 -21.38 -10.59 10.06
N ALA A 102 -21.56 -9.39 10.62
CA ALA A 102 -22.79 -9.02 11.32
C ALA A 102 -24.01 -9.09 10.39
N SER A 103 -23.86 -8.70 9.12
CA SER A 103 -24.92 -8.82 8.13
C SER A 103 -25.25 -10.26 7.74
N VAL A 104 -24.27 -11.17 7.68
CA VAL A 104 -24.50 -12.60 7.45
C VAL A 104 -25.22 -13.20 8.65
N LEU A 105 -24.77 -12.89 9.87
CA LEU A 105 -25.42 -13.37 11.10
C LEU A 105 -26.90 -12.97 11.18
N ALA A 106 -27.24 -11.74 10.76
CA ALA A 106 -28.62 -11.26 10.73
C ALA A 106 -29.56 -12.09 9.83
N VAL A 107 -29.03 -12.83 8.83
CA VAL A 107 -29.82 -13.75 7.99
C VAL A 107 -30.43 -14.88 8.82
N ALA A 108 -29.83 -15.28 9.94
CA ALA A 108 -30.38 -16.32 10.81
C ALA A 108 -31.78 -15.95 11.38
N ASN A 109 -32.09 -14.66 11.44
CA ASN A 109 -33.39 -14.15 11.91
C ASN A 109 -34.44 -14.00 10.78
N SER A 110 -34.09 -14.39 9.54
CA SER A 110 -34.99 -14.29 8.38
C SER A 110 -35.95 -15.47 8.28
N SER A 111 -37.08 -15.25 7.61
CA SER A 111 -38.05 -16.32 7.30
C SER A 111 -37.45 -17.37 6.35
N GLU A 112 -36.55 -16.93 5.47
CA GLU A 112 -35.82 -17.71 4.49
C GLU A 112 -34.92 -18.73 5.19
N PHE A 113 -34.21 -18.32 6.24
CA PHE A 113 -33.42 -19.23 7.07
C PHE A 113 -34.32 -20.25 7.80
N ALA A 114 -35.43 -19.79 8.38
CA ALA A 114 -36.39 -20.63 9.09
C ALA A 114 -37.09 -21.67 8.18
N ALA A 115 -37.22 -21.38 6.88
CA ALA A 115 -37.77 -22.31 5.89
C ALA A 115 -36.68 -23.15 5.18
N ALA A 116 -35.41 -22.78 5.28
CA ALA A 116 -34.34 -23.42 4.51
C ALA A 116 -34.10 -24.90 4.92
N PRO A 117 -33.90 -25.80 3.94
CA PRO A 117 -33.42 -27.15 4.17
C PRO A 117 -32.14 -27.21 5.01
N ARG A 118 -31.97 -28.29 5.79
CA ARG A 118 -30.81 -28.53 6.67
C ARG A 118 -29.47 -28.29 5.99
N ARG A 119 -29.28 -28.79 4.76
CA ARG A 119 -28.04 -28.62 3.97
C ARG A 119 -27.62 -27.15 3.81
N TYR A 120 -28.57 -26.23 3.62
CA TYR A 120 -28.26 -24.81 3.43
C TYR A 120 -27.92 -24.14 4.76
N ARG A 121 -28.55 -24.57 5.86
CA ARG A 121 -28.19 -24.10 7.20
C ARG A 121 -26.79 -24.56 7.61
N GLU A 122 -26.39 -25.77 7.23
CA GLU A 122 -25.03 -26.28 7.47
C GLU A 122 -23.98 -25.47 6.68
N GLN A 123 -24.23 -25.18 5.40
CA GLN A 123 -23.35 -24.29 4.61
C GLN A 123 -23.29 -22.87 5.18
N PHE A 124 -24.40 -22.35 5.70
CA PHE A 124 -24.45 -21.07 6.39
C PHE A 124 -23.64 -21.07 7.69
N GLY A 125 -23.75 -22.13 8.50
CA GLY A 125 -22.93 -22.31 9.70
C GLY A 125 -21.44 -22.33 9.36
N LEU A 126 -21.05 -23.08 8.32
CA LEU A 126 -19.67 -23.10 7.83
C LEU A 126 -19.19 -21.70 7.39
N ALA A 127 -20.03 -20.95 6.68
CA ALA A 127 -19.69 -19.57 6.29
C ALA A 127 -19.44 -18.66 7.50
N LEU A 128 -20.25 -18.77 8.56
CA LEU A 128 -20.04 -18.05 9.81
C LEU A 128 -18.73 -18.44 10.51
N GLU A 129 -18.42 -19.74 10.57
CA GLU A 129 -17.18 -20.24 11.17
C GLU A 129 -15.92 -19.67 10.50
N ARG A 130 -15.95 -19.47 9.17
CA ARG A 130 -14.79 -18.97 8.41
C ARG A 130 -14.46 -17.48 8.63
N PHE A 131 -15.37 -16.70 9.23
CA PHE A 131 -15.00 -15.34 9.67
C PHE A 131 -13.99 -15.37 10.81
N GLY A 132 -14.03 -16.39 11.67
CA GLY A 132 -13.17 -16.50 12.86
C GLY A 132 -11.68 -16.34 12.53
N PRO A 133 -11.09 -17.19 11.67
CA PRO A 133 -9.68 -17.09 11.29
C PRO A 133 -9.29 -15.74 10.65
N VAL A 134 -10.14 -15.16 9.80
CA VAL A 134 -9.87 -13.86 9.15
C VAL A 134 -9.84 -12.72 10.17
N LEU A 135 -10.70 -12.76 11.18
CA LEU A 135 -10.81 -11.74 12.23
C LEU A 135 -9.82 -11.92 13.39
N GLN A 136 -9.00 -12.98 13.39
CA GLN A 136 -8.05 -13.25 14.47
C GLN A 136 -6.77 -12.41 14.32
N PRO A 137 -6.38 -11.60 15.33
CA PRO A 137 -5.16 -10.78 15.27
C PRO A 137 -3.88 -11.58 15.03
N LYS A 138 -3.83 -12.83 15.50
CA LYS A 138 -2.70 -13.75 15.28
C LYS A 138 -2.55 -14.23 13.82
N VAL A 139 -3.57 -14.02 12.99
CA VAL A 139 -3.57 -14.40 11.58
C VAL A 139 -3.21 -13.20 10.71
N HIS A 140 -3.79 -12.01 10.96
CA HIS A 140 -3.58 -10.83 10.12
C HIS A 140 -2.51 -9.85 10.63
N GLY A 141 -2.08 -9.95 11.90
CA GLY A 141 -1.17 -8.98 12.52
C GLY A 141 0.19 -8.90 11.83
N ASP A 142 0.82 -10.05 11.57
CA ASP A 142 2.13 -10.12 10.90
C ASP A 142 2.04 -9.65 9.43
N CYS A 143 0.96 -10.02 8.74
CA CYS A 143 0.68 -9.55 7.38
C CYS A 143 0.57 -8.03 7.31
N TRP A 144 -0.21 -7.41 8.21
CA TRP A 144 -0.36 -5.95 8.26
C TRP A 144 0.96 -5.25 8.55
N ALA A 145 1.75 -5.76 9.49
CA ALA A 145 3.06 -5.20 9.80
C ALA A 145 3.99 -5.24 8.57
N ALA A 146 3.94 -6.33 7.79
CA ALA A 146 4.71 -6.46 6.55
C ALA A 146 4.23 -5.47 5.47
N MET A 147 2.92 -5.32 5.27
CA MET A 147 2.36 -4.33 4.34
C MET A 147 2.70 -2.88 4.77
N LEU A 148 2.69 -2.59 6.07
CA LEU A 148 3.13 -1.31 6.60
C LEU A 148 4.64 -1.08 6.42
N THR A 149 5.45 -2.13 6.56
CA THR A 149 6.89 -2.09 6.25
C THR A 149 7.10 -1.73 4.78
N TYR A 150 6.35 -2.36 3.87
CA TYR A 150 6.37 -2.01 2.45
C TYR A 150 6.01 -0.53 2.20
N ALA A 151 4.92 -0.05 2.82
CA ALA A 151 4.49 1.35 2.69
C ALA A 151 5.52 2.35 3.26
N ALA A 152 6.17 2.00 4.37
CA ALA A 152 7.28 2.78 4.94
C ALA A 152 8.48 2.86 3.98
N GLY A 153 8.87 1.74 3.37
CA GLY A 153 9.93 1.70 2.36
C GLY A 153 9.61 2.55 1.15
N MET A 154 8.39 2.45 0.62
CA MET A 154 7.94 3.29 -0.50
C MET A 154 7.82 4.77 -0.11
N SER A 155 7.49 5.08 1.14
CA SER A 155 7.51 6.47 1.63
C SER A 155 8.93 7.05 1.62
N CYS A 156 9.93 6.25 1.99
CA CYS A 156 11.35 6.66 1.97
C CYS A 156 11.98 6.65 0.57
N PHE A 157 11.34 6.07 -0.44
CA PHE A 157 11.83 6.05 -1.82
C PHE A 157 12.09 7.47 -2.37
N ALA A 158 11.29 8.45 -1.96
CA ALA A 158 11.49 9.87 -2.26
C ALA A 158 12.88 10.42 -1.87
N CYS A 159 13.54 9.81 -0.89
CA CYS A 159 14.84 10.27 -0.42
C CYS A 159 15.98 9.86 -1.37
N LYS A 160 15.72 8.95 -2.31
CA LYS A 160 16.71 8.26 -3.11
C LYS A 160 17.09 9.07 -4.36
N PRO A 161 18.32 9.64 -4.44
CA PRO A 161 18.70 10.54 -5.54
C PRO A 161 18.90 9.82 -6.89
N ASP A 162 19.01 8.49 -6.87
CA ASP A 162 19.14 7.61 -8.03
C ASP A 162 17.86 6.80 -8.31
N TRP A 163 16.68 7.31 -7.92
CA TRP A 163 15.37 6.67 -8.14
C TRP A 163 15.16 6.18 -9.58
N MET A 164 15.68 6.91 -10.58
CA MET A 164 15.59 6.54 -12.00
C MET A 164 16.16 5.15 -12.33
N MET A 165 17.08 4.62 -11.51
CA MET A 165 17.65 3.28 -11.71
C MET A 165 16.69 2.14 -11.31
N TYR A 166 15.58 2.48 -10.66
CA TYR A 166 14.63 1.55 -10.04
C TYR A 166 13.23 1.67 -10.62
N VAL A 167 13.05 2.40 -11.73
CA VAL A 167 11.73 2.63 -12.30
C VAL A 167 11.73 2.51 -13.82
N THR A 168 10.56 2.20 -14.37
CA THR A 168 10.26 2.41 -15.79
C THR A 168 9.51 3.73 -15.94
N PRO A 169 10.14 4.80 -16.44
CA PRO A 169 9.46 6.05 -16.69
C PRO A 169 8.64 5.99 -17.99
N HIS A 170 7.52 6.72 -18.03
CA HIS A 170 6.79 7.03 -19.27
C HIS A 170 7.36 8.33 -19.87
N CYS A 171 8.10 8.23 -20.98
CA CYS A 171 8.86 9.34 -21.57
C CYS A 171 8.37 9.97 -22.90
N PRO A 172 7.08 9.95 -23.30
CA PRO A 172 6.61 10.78 -24.42
C PRO A 172 5.59 11.88 -23.99
N PRO A 173 5.87 13.19 -24.17
CA PRO A 173 7.11 13.86 -24.56
C PRO A 173 8.09 14.13 -23.40
N ASP A 174 7.61 14.03 -22.16
CA ASP A 174 8.34 14.39 -20.95
C ASP A 174 8.28 13.16 -20.02
N CYS A 175 9.36 12.79 -19.33
CA CYS A 175 9.38 11.67 -18.39
C CYS A 175 8.60 11.99 -17.10
N SER A 176 7.31 12.30 -17.25
CA SER A 176 6.47 12.93 -16.23
C SER A 176 5.69 11.94 -15.37
N GLU A 177 5.80 10.65 -15.68
CA GLU A 177 5.07 9.58 -15.02
C GLU A 177 5.97 8.36 -14.86
N VAL A 178 5.77 7.62 -13.78
CA VAL A 178 6.42 6.33 -13.53
C VAL A 178 5.38 5.24 -13.79
N LEU A 179 5.64 4.38 -14.77
CA LEU A 179 4.78 3.24 -15.08
C LEU A 179 4.97 2.10 -14.08
N ARG A 180 6.21 1.96 -13.58
CA ARG A 180 6.57 0.84 -12.72
C ARG A 180 7.74 1.17 -11.82
N VAL A 181 7.64 0.82 -10.53
CA VAL A 181 8.81 0.66 -9.65
C VAL A 181 9.31 -0.79 -9.70
N HIS A 182 10.61 -0.98 -9.89
CA HIS A 182 11.27 -2.29 -9.94
C HIS A 182 11.58 -2.76 -8.52
N ILE A 183 10.61 -3.42 -7.89
CA ILE A 183 10.76 -4.00 -6.55
C ILE A 183 11.51 -5.33 -6.63
N HIS A 184 12.41 -5.58 -5.68
CA HIS A 184 13.16 -6.83 -5.62
C HIS A 184 12.21 -8.03 -5.43
N PRO A 185 12.33 -9.12 -6.22
CA PRO A 185 11.42 -10.27 -6.12
C PRO A 185 11.34 -10.88 -4.71
N GLU A 186 12.49 -10.94 -4.01
CA GLU A 186 12.57 -11.38 -2.60
C GLU A 186 11.67 -10.59 -1.65
N ASP A 187 11.40 -9.31 -1.93
CA ASP A 187 10.51 -8.51 -1.07
C ASP A 187 9.05 -8.96 -1.20
N CYS A 188 8.63 -9.36 -2.41
CA CYS A 188 7.29 -9.91 -2.63
C CYS A 188 7.17 -11.33 -2.06
N GLU A 189 8.24 -12.13 -2.10
CA GLU A 189 8.30 -13.42 -1.41
C GLU A 189 8.22 -13.24 0.11
N GLU A 190 9.02 -12.33 0.68
CA GLU A 190 9.01 -12.03 2.12
C GLU A 190 7.61 -11.59 2.59
N LEU A 191 7.02 -10.66 1.84
CA LEU A 191 5.67 -10.17 2.11
C LEU A 191 4.65 -11.31 2.08
N TRP A 192 4.68 -12.16 1.05
CA TRP A 192 3.75 -13.27 0.94
C TRP A 192 3.90 -14.26 2.09
N LEU A 193 5.13 -14.60 2.50
CA LEU A 193 5.36 -15.47 3.67
C LEU A 193 4.70 -14.94 4.95
N ARG A 194 4.61 -13.61 5.11
CA ARG A 194 3.93 -12.97 6.24
C ARG A 194 2.41 -12.95 6.09
N CYS A 195 1.90 -13.00 4.86
CA CYS A 195 0.48 -12.87 4.54
C CYS A 195 -0.21 -14.19 4.15
N GLU A 196 0.52 -15.26 3.87
CA GLU A 196 -0.01 -16.52 3.35
C GLU A 196 -1.12 -17.09 4.24
N ARG A 197 -0.91 -17.10 5.56
CA ARG A 197 -1.92 -17.61 6.52
C ARG A 197 -3.22 -16.82 6.48
N PHE A 198 -3.12 -15.50 6.31
CA PHE A 198 -4.28 -14.62 6.16
C PHE A 198 -4.95 -14.84 4.80
N GLY A 199 -4.16 -14.97 3.73
CA GLY A 199 -4.66 -15.28 2.39
C GLY A 199 -5.43 -16.59 2.30
N LEU A 200 -4.92 -17.66 2.91
CA LEU A 200 -5.62 -18.94 3.02
C LEU A 200 -6.96 -18.78 3.75
N ALA A 201 -6.98 -18.09 4.89
CA ALA A 201 -8.21 -17.83 5.63
C ALA A 201 -9.22 -16.99 4.82
N ALA A 202 -8.76 -15.95 4.12
CA ALA A 202 -9.59 -15.12 3.26
C ALA A 202 -10.20 -15.91 2.10
N LYS A 203 -9.40 -16.79 1.47
CA LYS A 203 -9.84 -17.67 0.39
C LYS A 203 -10.90 -18.67 0.85
N GLU A 204 -10.70 -19.30 2.01
CA GLU A 204 -11.69 -20.21 2.61
C GLU A 204 -13.00 -19.49 2.97
N LEU A 205 -12.92 -18.28 3.55
CA LEU A 205 -14.08 -17.45 3.82
C LEU A 205 -14.84 -17.12 2.53
N ARG A 206 -14.14 -16.64 1.50
CA ARG A 206 -14.74 -16.33 0.20
C ARG A 206 -15.46 -17.56 -0.38
N GLN A 207 -14.80 -18.72 -0.37
CA GLN A 207 -15.40 -19.96 -0.87
C GLN A 207 -16.67 -20.34 -0.09
N ALA A 208 -16.62 -20.30 1.25
CA ALA A 208 -17.78 -20.63 2.08
C ALA A 208 -18.96 -19.66 1.87
N LEU A 209 -18.69 -18.36 1.68
CA LEU A 209 -19.71 -17.37 1.33
C LEU A 209 -20.31 -17.63 -0.06
N LEU A 210 -19.48 -18.03 -1.04
CA LEU A 210 -19.95 -18.39 -2.38
C LEU A 210 -20.77 -19.67 -2.40
N ASP A 211 -20.51 -20.63 -1.51
CA ASP A 211 -21.25 -21.89 -1.45
C ASP A 211 -22.57 -21.77 -0.68
N SER A 212 -22.70 -20.79 0.22
CA SER A 212 -23.89 -20.59 1.04
C SER A 212 -24.93 -19.68 0.37
N LEU A 213 -26.05 -20.26 -0.07
CA LEU A 213 -27.18 -19.51 -0.61
C LEU A 213 -27.78 -18.51 0.40
N LEU A 214 -27.73 -18.84 1.70
CA LEU A 214 -28.24 -17.99 2.77
C LEU A 214 -27.28 -16.83 3.04
N ALA A 215 -25.96 -17.08 3.09
CA ALA A 215 -24.99 -16.01 3.37
C ALA A 215 -25.02 -14.91 2.29
N LYS A 216 -25.30 -15.28 1.03
CA LYS A 216 -25.50 -14.33 -0.08
C LYS A 216 -26.68 -13.37 0.10
N GLN A 217 -27.59 -13.62 1.04
CA GLN A 217 -28.71 -12.73 1.36
C GLN A 217 -28.33 -11.59 2.31
N ALA A 218 -27.08 -11.57 2.79
CA ALA A 218 -26.55 -10.47 3.59
C ALA A 218 -26.70 -9.14 2.83
N LYS A 219 -27.18 -8.11 3.54
CA LYS A 219 -27.40 -6.76 2.99
C LYS A 219 -26.10 -6.02 2.72
N LYS A 220 -25.06 -6.27 3.53
CA LYS A 220 -23.75 -5.65 3.36
C LYS A 220 -22.91 -6.43 2.34
N PRO A 221 -22.18 -5.76 1.44
CA PRO A 221 -21.34 -6.44 0.46
C PRO A 221 -20.18 -7.20 1.15
N VAL A 222 -19.69 -8.23 0.48
CA VAL A 222 -18.46 -8.94 0.89
C VAL A 222 -17.26 -8.01 0.63
N GLU A 223 -16.34 -7.91 1.58
CA GLU A 223 -15.07 -7.21 1.33
C GLU A 223 -14.25 -7.94 0.27
N ASP A 224 -13.68 -7.18 -0.68
CA ASP A 224 -12.75 -7.76 -1.64
C ASP A 224 -11.37 -7.98 -0.99
N LEU A 225 -11.04 -9.26 -0.82
CA LEU A 225 -9.77 -9.75 -0.29
C LEU A 225 -8.97 -10.52 -1.37
N THR A 226 -9.28 -10.35 -2.66
CA THR A 226 -8.59 -11.06 -3.75
C THR A 226 -7.09 -10.80 -3.78
N MET A 227 -6.64 -9.63 -3.30
CA MET A 227 -5.20 -9.34 -3.22
C MET A 227 -4.44 -10.33 -2.34
N PHE A 228 -5.11 -11.07 -1.45
CA PHE A 228 -4.46 -12.08 -0.61
C PHE A 228 -4.59 -13.51 -1.17
N GLU A 229 -5.06 -13.71 -2.40
CA GLU A 229 -5.25 -15.06 -2.96
C GLU A 229 -3.93 -15.78 -3.24
N ASP A 230 -2.92 -15.03 -3.68
CA ASP A 230 -1.57 -15.52 -3.93
C ASP A 230 -0.53 -14.39 -3.85
N GLN A 231 0.74 -14.77 -3.93
CA GLN A 231 1.89 -13.85 -3.89
C GLN A 231 1.81 -12.77 -4.97
N GLN A 232 1.43 -13.14 -6.20
CA GLN A 232 1.43 -12.22 -7.34
C GLN A 232 0.32 -11.17 -7.17
N ALA A 233 -0.88 -11.59 -6.74
CA ALA A 233 -2.00 -10.69 -6.49
C ALA A 233 -1.65 -9.67 -5.39
N LEU A 234 -0.99 -10.10 -4.32
CA LEU A 234 -0.59 -9.22 -3.22
C LEU A 234 0.48 -8.22 -3.64
N CYS A 235 1.51 -8.71 -4.33
CA CYS A 235 2.62 -7.90 -4.83
C CYS A 235 2.11 -6.87 -5.86
N SER A 236 1.23 -7.29 -6.79
CA SER A 236 0.65 -6.38 -7.79
C SER A 236 -0.22 -5.32 -7.13
N TRP A 237 -1.08 -5.71 -6.17
CA TRP A 237 -1.91 -4.76 -5.45
C TRP A 237 -1.10 -3.72 -4.67
N LEU A 238 -0.04 -4.12 -3.95
CA LEU A 238 0.83 -3.15 -3.27
C LEU A 238 1.64 -2.30 -4.25
N HIS A 239 2.00 -2.85 -5.39
CA HIS A 239 2.69 -2.08 -6.42
C HIS A 239 1.78 -0.95 -6.93
N ASP A 240 0.57 -1.30 -7.35
CA ASP A 240 -0.41 -0.37 -7.89
C ASP A 240 -0.88 0.65 -6.84
N GLU A 241 -1.25 0.20 -5.63
CA GLU A 241 -1.89 1.06 -4.62
C GLU A 241 -0.91 1.78 -3.68
N VAL A 242 0.34 1.30 -3.59
CA VAL A 242 1.33 1.85 -2.65
C VAL A 242 2.59 2.31 -3.35
N ALA A 243 3.19 1.49 -4.23
CA ALA A 243 4.46 1.87 -4.85
C ALA A 243 4.31 2.98 -5.89
N LEU A 244 3.24 2.97 -6.68
CA LEU A 244 2.94 4.04 -7.64
C LEU A 244 2.27 5.25 -6.99
N HIS A 245 1.82 5.12 -5.75
CA HIS A 245 1.01 6.11 -5.06
C HIS A 245 1.43 6.34 -3.58
N PRO A 246 2.73 6.49 -3.27
CA PRO A 246 3.23 6.46 -1.89
C PRO A 246 2.69 7.60 -1.01
N LEU A 247 2.27 8.71 -1.63
CA LEU A 247 1.64 9.85 -0.97
C LEU A 247 0.21 10.11 -1.47
N HIS A 248 -0.48 9.13 -2.06
CA HIS A 248 -1.87 9.35 -2.43
C HIS A 248 -2.77 9.30 -1.20
N GLN A 249 -3.72 10.25 -1.11
CA GLN A 249 -4.86 10.16 -0.20
C GLN A 249 -6.09 10.00 -1.07
N PRO A 250 -6.53 8.76 -1.35
CA PRO A 250 -7.72 8.55 -2.14
C PRO A 250 -8.90 9.28 -1.51
N THR A 251 -9.66 9.97 -2.36
CA THR A 251 -10.95 10.56 -2.02
C THR A 251 -11.90 9.47 -1.53
N GLU A 252 -12.94 9.81 -0.77
CA GLU A 252 -13.95 8.82 -0.32
C GLU A 252 -14.56 8.03 -1.49
N ALA A 253 -14.75 8.68 -2.64
CA ALA A 253 -15.24 8.03 -3.85
C ALA A 253 -14.23 6.99 -4.39
N GLU A 254 -12.93 7.30 -4.40
CA GLU A 254 -11.88 6.34 -4.80
C GLU A 254 -11.73 5.19 -3.80
N LYS A 255 -12.00 5.43 -2.51
CA LYS A 255 -12.04 4.38 -1.48
C LYS A 255 -13.18 3.38 -1.71
N GLU A 256 -14.34 3.85 -2.17
CA GLU A 256 -15.48 3.00 -2.49
C GLU A 256 -15.33 2.30 -3.85
N ALA A 257 -14.63 2.94 -4.79
CA ALA A 257 -14.51 2.50 -6.17
C ALA A 257 -13.23 1.74 -6.48
N SER A 258 -12.35 1.47 -5.50
CA SER A 258 -11.03 0.88 -5.72
C SER A 258 -11.11 -0.29 -6.70
N PRO A 259 -10.59 -0.12 -7.94
CA PRO A 259 -10.79 -1.07 -9.01
C PRO A 259 -10.11 -2.38 -8.66
N ARG A 260 -10.59 -3.47 -9.28
CA ARG A 260 -9.83 -4.72 -9.26
C ARG A 260 -8.50 -4.45 -9.97
N PRO A 261 -7.35 -4.89 -9.44
CA PRO A 261 -6.09 -4.78 -10.15
C PRO A 261 -6.26 -5.49 -11.49
N GLU A 262 -6.28 -4.72 -12.57
CA GLU A 262 -6.19 -5.29 -13.91
C GLU A 262 -4.82 -5.94 -13.96
N THR A 263 -4.80 -7.25 -14.17
CA THR A 263 -3.57 -8.03 -14.22
C THR A 263 -2.76 -7.52 -15.40
N SER A 264 -1.91 -6.52 -15.16
CA SER A 264 -1.02 -5.93 -16.14
C SER A 264 0.03 -6.97 -16.52
N ARG A 265 -0.33 -7.83 -17.48
CA ARG A 265 0.57 -8.75 -18.17
C ARG A 265 1.47 -7.93 -19.09
N LEU A 266 2.44 -7.22 -18.53
CA LEU A 266 3.43 -6.53 -19.33
C LEU A 266 4.85 -6.72 -18.77
N LEU A 267 5.65 -7.32 -19.67
CA LEU A 267 7.07 -7.14 -19.93
C LEU A 267 8.05 -7.85 -18.98
N GLU A 268 8.30 -9.12 -19.32
CA GLU A 268 9.43 -9.94 -18.88
C GLU A 268 10.78 -9.53 -19.54
N GLU A 269 10.78 -8.53 -20.43
CA GLU A 269 11.93 -8.24 -21.31
C GLU A 269 12.98 -7.24 -20.76
N ASP A 270 12.79 -6.65 -19.57
CA ASP A 270 13.66 -5.54 -19.08
C ASP A 270 14.60 -5.91 -17.91
N ILE A 271 14.91 -7.21 -17.74
CA ILE A 271 15.65 -7.74 -16.57
C ILE A 271 17.16 -7.43 -16.62
N LEU A 272 17.73 -7.05 -17.77
CA LEU A 272 19.19 -7.07 -17.95
C LEU A 272 19.94 -5.81 -17.48
N THR A 273 19.27 -4.70 -17.17
CA THR A 273 19.94 -3.45 -16.75
C THR A 273 19.38 -2.81 -15.48
N ASN A 274 18.19 -3.20 -15.04
CA ASN A 274 17.49 -2.47 -13.99
C ASN A 274 17.88 -2.93 -12.60
N ARG A 275 18.14 -1.97 -11.71
CA ARG A 275 18.40 -2.24 -10.30
C ARG A 275 17.05 -2.45 -9.62
N PHE A 276 16.99 -3.45 -8.75
CA PHE A 276 15.81 -3.68 -7.94
C PHE A 276 15.90 -2.89 -6.63
N PHE A 277 14.80 -2.23 -6.27
CA PHE A 277 14.64 -1.53 -5.00
C PHE A 277 14.23 -2.52 -3.92
N ARG A 278 14.96 -2.53 -2.80
CA ARG A 278 14.71 -3.41 -1.65
C ARG A 278 13.77 -2.72 -0.65
N VAL A 279 12.49 -2.62 -1.01
CA VAL A 279 11.48 -1.85 -0.27
C VAL A 279 11.29 -2.34 1.16
N MET A 280 11.38 -3.65 1.40
CA MET A 280 11.19 -4.19 2.76
C MET A 280 12.38 -3.87 3.67
N GLU A 281 13.60 -3.84 3.11
CA GLU A 281 14.80 -3.43 3.83
C GLU A 281 14.74 -1.95 4.22
N GLU A 282 14.38 -1.09 3.27
CA GLU A 282 14.19 0.35 3.49
C GLU A 282 13.09 0.62 4.51
N GLY A 283 11.98 -0.13 4.44
CA GLY A 283 10.90 -0.06 5.41
C GLY A 283 11.33 -0.43 6.83
N ARG A 284 12.17 -1.46 7.00
CA ARG A 284 12.72 -1.83 8.32
C ARG A 284 13.74 -0.83 8.85
N ALA A 285 14.51 -0.21 7.96
CA ALA A 285 15.49 0.82 8.30
C ALA A 285 14.82 2.18 8.60
N SER A 286 13.52 2.31 8.33
CA SER A 286 12.74 3.50 8.61
C SER A 286 12.44 3.67 10.12
N GLY A 287 12.08 4.89 10.52
CA GLY A 287 11.59 5.23 11.85
C GLY A 287 10.06 5.21 11.99
N PHE A 288 9.33 4.67 11.02
CA PHE A 288 7.88 4.54 11.11
C PHE A 288 7.46 3.50 12.15
N ASP A 289 6.30 3.70 12.79
CA ASP A 289 5.72 2.67 13.65
C ASP A 289 5.09 1.57 12.79
N LEU A 290 5.82 0.46 12.65
CA LEU A 290 5.40 -0.70 11.88
C LEU A 290 4.33 -1.54 12.58
N ARG A 291 3.99 -1.21 13.84
CA ARG A 291 2.94 -1.93 14.57
C ARG A 291 1.59 -1.51 14.03
N PRO A 292 0.76 -2.47 13.59
CA PRO A 292 -0.59 -2.13 13.21
C PRO A 292 -1.35 -1.70 14.46
N ASN A 293 -1.97 -0.53 14.42
CA ASN A 293 -2.79 -0.02 15.53
C ASN A 293 -4.16 -0.71 15.52
N LEU A 294 -4.15 -2.02 15.78
CA LEU A 294 -5.34 -2.87 15.90
C LEU A 294 -5.85 -2.91 17.34
N GLY A 295 -5.37 -2.00 18.19
CA GLY A 295 -5.75 -1.97 19.59
C GLY A 295 -7.25 -1.74 19.77
N PRO A 296 -7.84 -2.22 20.87
CA PRO A 296 -9.24 -1.99 21.23
C PRO A 296 -9.55 -0.50 21.47
N SER A 297 -8.58 0.40 21.38
CA SER A 297 -8.74 1.86 21.41
C SER A 297 -9.12 2.47 20.05
N SER A 298 -8.97 1.75 18.92
CA SER A 298 -9.48 2.24 17.65
C SER A 298 -11.02 2.29 17.71
N ILE A 299 -11.58 3.46 17.43
CA ILE A 299 -13.01 3.79 17.66
C ILE A 299 -13.95 2.81 16.93
N ALA A 300 -13.51 2.28 15.79
CA ALA A 300 -14.25 1.27 15.02
C ALA A 300 -14.33 -0.10 15.73
N TRP A 301 -13.28 -0.52 16.45
CA TRP A 301 -13.26 -1.81 17.14
C TRP A 301 -14.18 -1.85 18.36
N ARG A 302 -14.26 -0.76 19.15
CA ARG A 302 -15.11 -0.75 20.36
C ARG A 302 -16.58 -0.93 20.00
N SER A 303 -17.08 -0.17 19.04
CA SER A 303 -18.49 -0.19 18.67
C SER A 303 -18.96 -1.57 18.20
N HIS A 304 -18.09 -2.31 17.49
CA HIS A 304 -18.47 -3.58 16.88
C HIS A 304 -18.17 -4.81 17.75
N VAL A 305 -17.12 -4.80 18.57
CA VAL A 305 -16.85 -5.92 19.50
C VAL A 305 -17.96 -6.05 20.54
N TRP A 306 -18.52 -4.94 21.04
CA TRP A 306 -19.66 -5.00 21.96
C TRP A 306 -20.90 -5.61 21.30
N ILE A 307 -21.16 -5.30 20.03
CA ILE A 307 -22.29 -5.85 19.27
C ILE A 307 -22.10 -7.35 19.02
N LEU A 308 -20.89 -7.77 18.61
CA LEU A 308 -20.60 -9.19 18.37
C LEU A 308 -20.59 -10.02 19.64
N ALA A 309 -20.04 -9.50 20.75
CA ALA A 309 -20.06 -10.18 22.04
C ALA A 309 -21.49 -10.33 22.59
N ALA A 310 -22.34 -9.32 22.41
CA ALA A 310 -23.75 -9.40 22.80
C ALA A 310 -24.53 -10.39 21.92
N ALA A 311 -24.24 -10.46 20.62
CA ALA A 311 -24.88 -11.40 19.70
C ALA A 311 -24.45 -12.86 19.97
N TRP A 312 -23.18 -13.09 20.29
CA TRP A 312 -22.67 -14.41 20.69
C TRP A 312 -23.21 -14.89 22.04
N ALA A 313 -23.47 -13.99 22.98
CA ALA A 313 -24.08 -14.35 24.27
C ALA A 313 -25.59 -14.65 24.17
N ALA A 314 -26.23 -14.33 23.04
CA ALA A 314 -27.65 -14.53 22.82
C ALA A 314 -27.99 -15.78 21.98
N LEU A 315 -26.97 -16.47 21.46
CA LEU A 315 -27.09 -17.75 20.73
C LEU A 315 -26.68 -18.91 21.64
#